data_AF-A0AAW1LWY1-F1
#
_entry.id   AF-A0AAW1LWY1-F1
#
_cell.length_a   1.000
_cell.length_b   1.000
_cell.length_c   1.000
_cell.angle_alpha   90.00
_cell.angle_beta   90.00
_cell.angle_gamma   90.00
#
_symmetry.space_group_name_H-M   'P 1'
#
loop_
_entity.id
_entity.type
_entity.pdbx_description
1 polymer ?
#
loop_
_entity_poly.entity_id
_entity_poly.type
_entity_poly.pdbx_seq_one_letter_code
_entity_poly.pdbx_strand_id
1 'polypeptide(L)'
;MHAKIWRRIYLTIATTYLIDACKDMEKNLPDYCHIPRNPVTLFFTPTTATEVNNIILEMKNTNSVGFDEIPVRLIKFCSMAFARVLVPVINICLQTGVFPDKLKHAAVKLIHKKET
;
A
#
# COMPACT_ATOMS: atom_id res chain seq x y z
N MET A 1 27.94 8.15 11.25
CA MET A 1 27.92 8.45 9.80
C MET A 1 27.13 7.39 8.98
N HIS A 2 27.11 6.12 9.39
CA HIS A 2 26.37 5.02 8.74
C HIS A 2 24.85 5.22 8.59
N ALA A 3 24.13 5.67 9.63
CA ALA A 3 22.66 5.75 9.61
C ALA A 3 22.07 6.69 8.54
N LYS A 4 22.82 7.74 8.14
CA LYS A 4 22.37 8.69 7.10
C LYS A 4 22.40 8.08 5.70
N ILE A 5 23.37 7.21 5.42
CA ILE A 5 23.52 6.53 4.12
C ILE A 5 22.43 5.47 3.94
N TRP A 6 22.17 4.68 4.97
CA TRP A 6 21.08 3.70 4.95
C TRP A 6 19.72 4.35 4.75
N ARG A 7 19.45 5.46 5.45
CA ARG A 7 18.22 6.23 5.26
C ARG A 7 18.07 6.75 3.83
N ARG A 8 19.17 7.17 3.21
CA ARG A 8 19.16 7.74 1.85
C ARG A 8 18.91 6.66 0.79
N ILE A 9 19.59 5.52 0.89
CA ILE A 9 19.38 4.37 -0.02
C ILE A 9 17.95 3.82 0.11
N TYR A 10 17.44 3.69 1.34
CA TYR A 10 16.07 3.23 1.58
C TYR A 10 15.01 4.19 1.03
N LEU A 11 15.21 5.50 1.22
CA LEU A 11 14.33 6.50 0.65
C LEU A 11 14.34 6.45 -0.88
N THR A 12 15.50 6.25 -1.51
CA THR A 12 15.58 6.15 -2.97
C THR A 12 14.84 4.92 -3.50
N ILE A 13 15.10 3.73 -2.95
CA ILE A 13 14.43 2.48 -3.39
C ILE A 13 12.92 2.57 -3.18
N ALA A 14 12.48 3.10 -2.03
CA ALA A 14 11.08 3.38 -1.79
C ALA A 14 10.54 4.32 -2.88
N THR A 15 11.17 5.47 -3.12
CA THR A 15 10.69 6.45 -4.11
C THR A 15 10.60 5.89 -5.54
N THR A 16 11.50 5.00 -5.96
CA THR A 16 11.44 4.41 -7.31
C THR A 16 10.25 3.46 -7.46
N TYR A 17 10.07 2.55 -6.49
CA TYR A 17 8.89 1.67 -6.44
C TYR A 17 7.58 2.46 -6.42
N LEU A 18 7.59 3.60 -5.75
CA LEU A 18 6.43 4.49 -5.62
C LEU A 18 6.07 5.20 -6.92
N ILE A 19 7.06 5.64 -7.69
CA ILE A 19 6.84 6.25 -9.00
C ILE A 19 6.22 5.23 -9.96
N ASP A 20 6.68 3.98 -9.92
CA ASP A 20 6.16 2.93 -10.80
C ASP A 20 4.71 2.55 -10.45
N ALA A 21 4.36 2.48 -9.15
CA ALA A 21 2.99 2.23 -8.72
C ALA A 21 2.01 3.35 -9.13
N CYS A 22 2.45 4.61 -9.09
CA CYS A 22 1.64 5.75 -9.55
C CYS A 22 1.43 5.73 -11.09
N LYS A 23 2.48 5.41 -11.86
CA LYS A 23 2.41 5.31 -13.32
C LYS A 23 1.48 4.20 -13.81
N ASP A 24 1.38 3.11 -13.06
CA ASP A 24 0.49 1.98 -13.39
C ASP A 24 -1.00 2.37 -13.24
N MET A 25 -1.34 3.27 -12.33
CA MET A 25 -2.72 3.73 -12.14
C MET A 25 -3.19 4.74 -13.19
N GLU A 26 -2.30 5.65 -13.62
CA GLU A 26 -2.64 6.74 -14.56
C GLU A 26 -3.07 6.22 -15.93
N LYS A 27 -2.56 5.05 -16.34
CA LYS A 27 -2.88 4.43 -17.65
C LYS A 27 -4.31 3.88 -17.76
N ASN A 28 -5.00 3.70 -16.64
CA ASN A 28 -6.30 3.03 -16.58
C ASN A 28 -7.35 3.87 -15.84
N LEU A 29 -7.27 5.21 -15.89
CA LEU A 29 -8.31 6.06 -15.30
C LEU A 29 -9.50 6.22 -16.27
N PRO A 30 -10.63 5.53 -16.05
CA PRO A 30 -11.89 5.86 -16.69
C PRO A 30 -12.39 7.24 -16.24
N ASP A 31 -13.05 7.95 -17.16
CA ASP A 31 -13.69 9.25 -16.92
C ASP A 31 -14.96 9.10 -16.06
N TYR A 32 -14.79 8.77 -14.78
CA TYR A 32 -15.88 8.55 -13.81
C TYR A 32 -16.22 9.79 -12.97
N CYS A 33 -15.85 10.99 -13.43
CA CYS A 33 -15.86 12.21 -12.61
C CYS A 33 -17.26 12.65 -12.11
N HIS A 34 -18.37 12.02 -12.51
CA HIS A 34 -19.71 12.53 -12.21
C HIS A 34 -20.78 11.47 -11.85
N ILE A 35 -20.46 10.47 -11.02
CA ILE A 35 -21.52 9.64 -10.41
C ILE A 35 -22.09 10.38 -9.17
N PRO A 36 -23.36 10.81 -9.18
CA PRO A 36 -23.95 11.49 -8.03
C PRO A 36 -24.08 10.56 -6.82
N ARG A 37 -23.84 11.11 -5.63
CA ARG A 37 -23.89 10.37 -4.36
C ARG A 37 -25.33 9.87 -4.09
N ASN A 38 -25.54 8.56 -4.16
CA ASN A 38 -26.78 7.86 -3.80
C ASN A 38 -26.76 7.32 -2.35
N PRO A 39 -27.58 7.81 -1.41
CA PRO A 39 -27.53 7.45 0.02
C PRO A 39 -27.75 5.95 0.36
N VAL A 40 -28.21 5.12 -0.58
CA VAL A 40 -28.32 3.66 -0.40
C VAL A 40 -27.11 2.86 -0.93
N THR A 41 -26.07 3.54 -1.41
CA THR A 41 -24.82 2.91 -1.86
C THR A 41 -23.65 3.22 -0.93
N LEU A 42 -22.63 2.36 -0.95
CA LEU A 42 -21.44 2.51 -0.12
C LEU A 42 -20.56 3.64 -0.66
N PHE A 43 -20.20 4.61 0.21
CA PHE A 43 -19.20 5.64 -0.10
C PHE A 43 -18.05 5.59 0.87
N PHE A 44 -16.87 5.85 0.33
CA PHE A 44 -15.66 6.03 1.11
C PHE A 44 -15.38 7.52 1.32
N THR A 45 -14.93 7.86 2.51
CA THR A 45 -14.22 9.12 2.75
C THR A 45 -12.74 8.94 2.40
N PRO A 46 -12.06 9.96 1.86
CA PRO A 46 -10.63 9.89 1.65
C PRO A 46 -9.88 9.53 2.94
N THR A 47 -8.92 8.60 2.86
CA THR A 47 -8.07 8.21 3.98
C THR A 47 -6.96 9.25 4.22
N THR A 48 -6.37 9.20 5.42
CA THR A 48 -5.30 10.10 5.87
C THR A 48 -4.00 9.35 6.17
N ALA A 49 -2.88 10.07 6.13
CA ALA A 49 -1.57 9.46 6.44
C ALA A 49 -1.51 8.92 7.88
N THR A 50 -2.21 9.56 8.82
CA THR A 50 -2.28 9.10 10.21
C THR A 50 -3.01 7.77 10.33
N GLU A 51 -4.16 7.63 9.66
CA GLU A 51 -4.94 6.40 9.63
C GLU A 51 -4.12 5.25 9.04
N VAL A 52 -3.54 5.46 7.85
CA VAL A 52 -2.70 4.45 7.18
C VAL A 52 -1.48 4.09 8.03
N ASN A 53 -0.84 5.08 8.66
CA ASN A 53 0.29 4.84 9.55
C ASN A 53 -0.10 3.94 10.74
N ASN A 54 -1.24 4.21 11.38
CA ASN A 54 -1.71 3.41 12.50
C ASN A 54 -1.99 1.97 12.07
N ILE A 55 -2.63 1.78 10.91
CA ILE A 55 -2.88 0.45 10.33
C ILE A 55 -1.54 -0.30 10.10
N ILE A 56 -0.53 0.36 9.53
CA ILE A 56 0.80 -0.25 9.33
C ILE A 56 1.42 -0.68 10.67
N LEU A 57 1.31 0.17 11.70
CA LEU A 57 1.86 -0.12 13.03
C LEU A 57 1.12 -1.28 13.73
N GLU A 58 -0.17 -1.49 13.45
CA GLU A 58 -0.99 -2.57 14.00
C GLU A 58 -0.76 -3.93 13.34
N MET A 59 -0.10 -3.99 12.16
CA MET A 59 0.17 -5.24 11.46
C MET A 59 0.91 -6.27 12.34
N LYS A 60 0.54 -7.56 12.29
CA LYS A 60 1.29 -8.58 13.03
C LYS A 60 2.69 -8.74 12.43
N ASN A 61 3.71 -8.81 13.29
CA ASN A 61 5.07 -9.13 12.83
C ASN A 61 5.13 -10.61 12.47
N THR A 62 5.12 -10.90 11.17
CA THR A 62 5.28 -12.27 10.65
C THR A 62 6.60 -12.40 9.90
N ASN A 63 7.06 -13.64 9.73
CA ASN A 63 8.20 -13.97 8.88
C ASN A 63 7.78 -14.19 7.41
N SER A 64 6.48 -14.13 7.11
CA SER A 64 5.99 -14.18 5.74
C SER A 64 6.27 -12.85 5.06
N VAL A 65 6.96 -12.89 3.94
CA VAL A 65 7.20 -11.72 3.07
C VAL A 65 6.37 -11.85 1.80
N GLY A 66 6.01 -10.71 1.21
CA GLY A 66 5.34 -10.66 -0.08
C GLY A 66 6.31 -10.93 -1.23
N PHE A 67 5.85 -10.66 -2.46
CA PHE A 67 6.68 -10.72 -3.67
C PHE A 67 7.87 -9.76 -3.64
N ASP A 68 7.76 -8.67 -2.87
CA ASP A 68 8.81 -7.66 -2.69
C ASP A 68 9.90 -8.09 -1.68
N GLU A 69 9.72 -9.23 -1.02
CA GLU A 69 10.60 -9.75 0.03
C GLU A 69 10.82 -8.79 1.22
N ILE A 70 9.93 -7.79 1.40
CA ILE A 70 10.06 -6.78 2.46
C ILE A 70 9.38 -7.29 3.74
N PRO A 71 10.12 -7.45 4.86
CA PRO A 71 9.53 -7.87 6.12
C PRO A 71 8.69 -6.75 6.76
N VAL A 72 7.57 -7.10 7.40
CA VAL A 72 6.66 -6.16 8.09
C VAL A 72 7.39 -5.25 9.08
N ARG A 73 8.41 -5.77 9.78
CA ARG A 73 9.23 -4.99 10.73
C ARG A 73 9.87 -3.76 10.07
N LEU A 74 10.32 -3.90 8.82
CA LEU A 74 10.95 -2.83 8.05
C LEU A 74 9.91 -1.82 7.55
N ILE A 75 8.74 -2.29 7.15
CA ILE A 75 7.60 -1.44 6.78
C ILE A 75 7.19 -0.58 7.99
N LYS A 76 7.07 -1.19 9.18
CA LYS A 76 6.77 -0.46 10.43
C LYS A 76 7.82 0.60 10.77
N PHE A 77 9.10 0.27 10.61
CA PHE A 77 10.20 1.21 10.85
C PHE A 77 10.09 2.47 9.97
N CYS A 78 9.61 2.31 8.73
CA CYS A 78 9.38 3.40 7.78
C CYS A 78 7.90 3.76 7.62
N SER A 79 7.04 3.42 8.58
CA SER A 79 5.56 3.46 8.48
C SER A 79 5.02 4.78 7.95
N MET A 80 5.46 5.90 8.53
CA MET A 80 5.02 7.23 8.10
C MET A 80 5.44 7.56 6.66
N ALA A 81 6.60 7.08 6.19
CA ALA A 81 7.04 7.29 4.82
C ALA A 81 6.19 6.49 3.83
N PHE A 82 5.87 5.23 4.16
CA PHE A 82 4.92 4.42 3.40
C PHE A 82 3.53 5.05 3.40
N ALA A 83 3.02 5.46 4.55
CA ALA A 83 1.69 6.05 4.69
C ALA A 83 1.50 7.27 3.78
N ARG A 84 2.47 8.19 3.75
CA ARG A 84 2.40 9.39 2.89
C ARG A 84 2.22 9.07 1.42
N VAL A 85 2.68 7.90 0.98
CA VAL A 85 2.67 7.55 -0.43
C VAL A 85 1.54 6.59 -0.76
N LEU A 86 1.14 5.75 0.18
CA LEU A 86 -0.04 4.90 0.03
C LEU A 86 -1.34 5.71 0.05
N VAL A 87 -1.42 6.82 0.79
CA VAL A 87 -2.63 7.66 0.85
C VAL A 87 -3.15 8.11 -0.52
N PRO A 88 -2.36 8.77 -1.40
CA PRO A 88 -2.86 9.16 -2.71
C PRO A 88 -3.26 7.94 -3.55
N VAL A 89 -2.52 6.84 -3.47
CA VAL A 89 -2.84 5.58 -4.17
C VAL A 89 -4.19 5.02 -3.72
N ILE A 90 -4.39 4.91 -2.41
CA ILE A 90 -5.63 4.40 -1.82
C ILE A 90 -6.80 5.32 -2.18
N ASN A 91 -6.64 6.63 -2.08
CA ASN A 91 -7.71 7.58 -2.39
C ASN A 91 -8.12 7.52 -3.87
N ILE A 92 -7.15 7.38 -4.79
CA ILE A 92 -7.45 7.15 -6.21
C ILE A 92 -8.21 5.83 -6.40
N CYS A 93 -7.77 4.75 -5.75
CA CYS A 93 -8.45 3.45 -5.83
C CYS A 93 -9.90 3.54 -5.31
N LEU A 94 -10.13 4.20 -4.19
CA LEU A 94 -11.46 4.37 -3.59
C LEU A 94 -12.37 5.26 -4.42
N GLN A 95 -11.82 6.28 -5.10
CA GLN A 95 -12.58 7.20 -5.94
C GLN A 95 -12.93 6.57 -7.30
N THR A 96 -12.00 5.84 -7.91
CA THR A 96 -12.13 5.33 -9.29
C THR A 96 -12.57 3.87 -9.37
N GLY A 97 -12.43 3.11 -8.28
CA GLY A 97 -12.59 1.66 -8.27
C GLY A 97 -11.46 0.90 -8.97
N VAL A 98 -10.41 1.58 -9.43
CA VAL A 98 -9.28 0.98 -10.16
C VAL A 98 -8.12 0.70 -9.20
N PHE A 99 -7.64 -0.53 -9.19
CA PHE A 99 -6.52 -0.97 -8.36
C PHE A 99 -5.31 -1.36 -9.21
N PRO A 100 -4.06 -1.07 -8.75
CA PRO A 100 -2.85 -1.53 -9.40
C PRO A 100 -2.81 -3.05 -9.58
N ASP A 101 -2.42 -3.54 -10.75
CA ASP A 101 -2.38 -4.98 -11.03
C ASP A 101 -1.46 -5.75 -10.09
N LYS A 102 -0.34 -5.16 -9.69
CA LYS A 102 0.58 -5.76 -8.71
C LYS A 102 -0.09 -6.01 -7.36
N LEU A 103 -1.07 -5.20 -6.96
CA LEU A 103 -1.82 -5.40 -5.71
C LEU A 103 -2.91 -6.49 -5.82
N LYS A 104 -3.22 -6.96 -7.04
CA LYS A 104 -4.18 -8.05 -7.28
C LYS A 104 -3.55 -9.44 -7.22
N HIS A 105 -2.22 -9.52 -7.12
CA HIS A 105 -1.50 -10.80 -7.07
C HIS A 105 -1.57 -11.42 -5.68
N ALA A 106 -1.85 -12.73 -5.60
CA ALA A 106 -1.88 -13.49 -4.35
C ALA A 106 -0.78 -14.57 -4.34
N ALA A 107 -0.07 -14.70 -3.21
CA ALA A 107 0.91 -15.75 -3.00
C ALA A 107 0.24 -17.01 -2.41
N VAL A 108 0.37 -18.15 -3.10
CA VAL A 108 -0.16 -19.44 -2.64
C VAL A 108 0.95 -20.24 -2.00
N LYS A 109 0.81 -20.61 -0.72
CA LYS A 109 1.77 -21.43 0.01
C LYS A 109 1.07 -22.59 0.70
N LEU A 110 1.57 -23.80 0.52
CA LEU A 110 1.11 -24.97 1.26
C LEU A 110 1.60 -24.85 2.71
N ILE A 111 0.66 -24.86 3.65
CA ILE A 111 0.95 -24.83 5.08
C ILE A 111 0.46 -26.15 5.67
N HIS A 112 1.37 -26.91 6.26
CA HIS A 112 1.03 -28.16 6.93
C HIS A 112 0.24 -27.84 8.21
N LYS A 113 -0.99 -28.36 8.30
CA LYS A 113 -1.81 -28.22 9.51
C LYS A 113 -1.18 -29.10 10.60
N LYS A 114 -0.90 -28.51 11.76
CA LYS A 114 -0.43 -29.27 12.92
C LYS A 114 -1.55 -30.20 13.37
N GLU A 115 -1.28 -31.50 13.51
CA GLU A 115 -2.24 -32.42 14.13
C GLU A 115 -2.36 -32.07 15.62
N THR A 116 -3.60 -31.88 16.07
CA THR A 116 -3.99 -31.60 17.46
C THR A 116 -4.15 -32.87 18.25
#